data_AF-A0A3M0X928-F1
#
_entry.id   AF-A0A3M0X928-F1
#
_cell.length_a   1.000
_cell.length_b   1.000
_cell.length_c   1.000
_cell.angle_alpha   90.00
_cell.angle_beta   90.00
_cell.angle_gamma   90.00
#
_symmetry.space_group_name_H-M   'P 1'
#
loop_
_entity.id
_entity.type
_entity.pdbx_description
1 polymer ?
#
loop_
_entity_poly.entity_id
_entity_poly.type
_entity_poly.pdbx_seq_one_letter_code
_entity_poly.pdbx_strand_id
1 'polypeptide(L)'
;MEFFRYLLESQRKHFEKGGKLERFYYVYEATEEFLYTKGRVTESAPHVRDAIDLKRVMITVVVALIPVVLFAIYNTGYQANKAL
;
A
#
# COMPACT_ATOMS: atom_id res chain seq x y z
N MET A 1 -14.33 11.06 -12.04
CA MET A 1 -13.81 11.58 -10.75
C MET A 1 -12.46 12.23 -11.01
N GLU A 2 -12.43 13.26 -11.85
CA GLU A 2 -11.17 13.86 -12.33
C GLU A 2 -10.57 14.84 -11.32
N PHE A 3 -11.37 15.37 -10.41
CA PHE A 3 -10.95 16.38 -9.44
C PHE A 3 -9.87 15.85 -8.49
N PHE A 4 -10.05 14.66 -7.91
CA PHE A 4 -9.06 14.06 -7.02
C PHE A 4 -7.77 13.67 -7.74
N ARG A 5 -7.85 13.23 -9.00
CA ARG A 5 -6.67 12.96 -9.84
C ARG A 5 -5.89 14.23 -10.11
N TYR A 6 -6.59 15.28 -10.53
CA TYR A 6 -6.00 16.59 -10.79
C TYR A 6 -5.32 17.19 -9.54
N LEU A 7 -5.95 17.06 -8.36
CA LEU A 7 -5.36 17.52 -7.11
C LEU A 7 -4.07 16.77 -6.77
N LEU A 8 -4.06 15.45 -6.86
CA LEU A 8 -2.86 14.64 -6.62
C LEU A 8 -1.77 15.02 -7.63
N GLU A 9 -2.09 15.02 -8.92
CA GLU A 9 -1.14 15.32 -9.99
C GLU A 9 -0.53 16.74 -9.90
N SER A 10 -1.30 17.72 -9.41
CA SER A 10 -0.80 19.06 -9.09
C SER A 10 0.24 19.05 -7.96
N GLN A 11 0.02 18.24 -6.92
CA GLN A 11 0.92 18.15 -5.77
C GLN A 11 2.17 17.30 -6.05
N ARG A 12 2.11 16.37 -7.01
CA ARG A 12 3.19 15.44 -7.38
C ARG A 12 4.56 16.11 -7.59
N LYS A 13 4.59 17.32 -8.16
CA LYS A 13 5.83 18.10 -8.39
C LYS A 13 6.63 18.40 -7.11
N HIS A 14 5.99 18.41 -5.95
CA HIS A 14 6.64 18.66 -4.66
C HIS A 14 7.34 17.42 -4.09
N PHE A 15 6.91 16.23 -4.54
CA PHE A 15 7.37 14.93 -4.06
C PHE A 15 8.36 14.27 -5.03
N GLU A 16 8.34 14.62 -6.33
CA GLU A 16 9.31 14.15 -7.32
C GLU A 16 10.75 14.59 -7.01
N LYS A 17 11.72 13.91 -7.66
CA LYS A 17 13.15 14.11 -7.47
C LYS A 17 13.55 15.59 -7.69
N GLY A 18 14.05 16.26 -6.65
CA GLY A 18 14.33 17.71 -6.65
C GLY A 18 13.25 18.60 -6.03
N GLY A 19 12.14 18.04 -5.56
CA GLY A 19 11.10 18.74 -4.81
C GLY A 19 11.42 18.87 -3.31
N LYS A 20 10.81 19.86 -2.65
CA LYS A 20 11.02 20.12 -1.20
C LYS A 20 10.66 18.92 -0.30
N LEU A 21 9.78 18.02 -0.78
CA LEU A 21 9.26 16.88 -0.04
C LEU A 21 9.70 15.53 -0.63
N GLU A 22 10.83 15.48 -1.35
CA GLU A 22 11.37 14.26 -1.97
C GLU A 22 11.48 13.07 -0.99
N ARG A 23 11.73 13.33 0.31
CA ARG A 23 11.75 12.27 1.35
C ARG A 23 10.42 11.54 1.52
N PHE A 24 9.31 12.20 1.22
CA PHE A 24 7.96 11.64 1.34
C PHE A 24 7.43 11.08 0.01
N TYR A 25 8.28 11.01 -1.03
CA TYR A 25 7.92 10.49 -2.34
C TYR A 25 7.22 9.13 -2.26
N TYR A 26 7.78 8.19 -1.49
CA TYR A 26 7.23 6.83 -1.37
C TYR A 26 5.85 6.79 -0.71
N VAL A 27 5.58 7.68 0.26
CA VAL A 27 4.27 7.76 0.93
C VAL A 27 3.24 8.33 -0.04
N TYR A 28 3.62 9.35 -0.79
CA TYR A 28 2.78 9.97 -1.81
C TYR A 28 2.45 8.97 -2.94
N GLU A 29 3.47 8.27 -3.47
CA GLU A 29 3.32 7.23 -4.50
C GLU A 29 2.43 6.07 -4.04
N ALA A 30 2.64 5.57 -2.81
CA ALA A 30 1.81 4.50 -2.25
C ALA A 30 0.33 4.91 -2.11
N THR A 31 0.07 6.18 -1.81
CA THR A 31 -1.29 6.72 -1.70
C THR A 31 -1.95 6.84 -3.08
N GLU A 32 -1.20 7.30 -4.09
CA GLU A 32 -1.66 7.38 -5.47
C GLU A 32 -2.01 5.98 -6.02
N GLU A 33 -1.15 4.99 -5.77
CA GLU A 33 -1.35 3.60 -6.19
C GLU A 33 -2.47 2.87 -5.41
N PHE A 34 -2.74 3.28 -4.17
CA PHE A 34 -3.88 2.76 -3.41
C PHE A 34 -5.23 3.26 -3.98
N LEU A 35 -5.30 4.55 -4.32
CA LEU A 35 -6.52 5.19 -4.81
C LEU A 35 -6.80 4.91 -6.28
N TYR A 36 -5.76 4.74 -7.10
CA TYR A 36 -5.89 4.55 -8.54
C TYR A 36 -5.09 3.36 -9.05
N THR A 37 -5.71 2.60 -9.96
CA THR A 37 -5.00 1.53 -10.68
C THR A 37 -3.94 2.11 -11.61
N LYS A 38 -2.82 1.39 -11.77
CA LYS A 38 -1.78 1.74 -12.73
C LYS A 38 -2.35 1.75 -14.14
N GLY A 39 -2.09 2.84 -14.87
CA GLY A 39 -2.59 3.05 -16.24
C GLY A 39 -1.85 2.25 -17.33
N ARG A 40 -0.78 1.51 -16.99
CA ARG A 40 -0.11 0.62 -17.95
C ARG A 40 -0.91 -0.67 -18.10
N VAL A 41 -1.64 -0.75 -19.20
CA VAL A 41 -2.22 -1.99 -19.70
C VAL A 41 -1.20 -2.72 -20.55
N THR A 42 -1.23 -4.05 -20.55
CA THR A 42 -0.43 -4.85 -21.48
C THR A 42 -0.96 -4.65 -22.90
N GLU A 43 -0.08 -4.23 -23.81
CA GLU A 43 -0.42 -3.98 -25.22
C GLU A 43 -0.66 -5.28 -26.00
N SER A 44 0.00 -6.38 -25.61
CA SER A 44 -0.14 -7.70 -26.23
C SER A 44 -0.86 -8.69 -25.32
N ALA A 45 -1.55 -9.66 -25.93
CA ALA A 45 -2.25 -10.72 -25.19
C ALA A 45 -1.23 -11.70 -24.58
N PRO A 46 -1.18 -11.85 -23.24
CA PRO A 46 -0.34 -12.88 -22.62
C PRO A 46 -1.01 -14.25 -22.75
N HIS A 47 -0.22 -15.31 -22.63
CA HIS A 47 -0.70 -16.71 -22.66
C HIS A 47 -1.77 -17.00 -21.58
N VAL A 48 -1.66 -16.34 -20.42
CA VAL A 48 -2.67 -16.36 -19.35
C VAL A 48 -2.80 -14.93 -18.80
N ARG A 49 -4.04 -14.44 -18.68
CA ARG A 49 -4.35 -13.17 -18.00
C ARG A 49 -4.87 -13.48 -16.60
N ASP A 50 -4.13 -13.08 -15.58
CA ASP A 50 -4.64 -13.03 -14.22
C ASP A 50 -5.29 -11.66 -13.98
N ALA A 51 -6.49 -11.67 -13.39
CA ALA A 51 -7.21 -10.46 -12.97
C ALA A 51 -6.88 -10.06 -11.53
N ILE A 52 -6.14 -10.91 -10.80
CA ILE A 52 -5.75 -10.68 -9.42
C ILE A 52 -4.59 -9.69 -9.39
N ASP A 53 -4.83 -8.53 -8.77
CA ASP A 53 -3.77 -7.59 -8.44
C ASP A 53 -2.96 -8.12 -7.26
N LEU A 54 -1.73 -8.56 -7.54
CA LEU A 54 -0.83 -9.16 -6.55
C LEU A 54 -0.62 -8.25 -5.33
N LYS A 55 -0.47 -6.94 -5.55
CA LYS A 55 -0.25 -5.97 -4.49
C LYS A 55 -1.47 -5.86 -3.57
N ARG A 56 -2.68 -5.82 -4.13
CA ARG A 56 -3.92 -5.79 -3.36
C ARG A 56 -4.12 -7.05 -2.52
N VAL A 57 -3.80 -8.22 -3.08
CA VAL A 57 -3.84 -9.48 -2.31
C VAL A 57 -2.85 -9.45 -1.15
N MET A 58 -1.61 -9.01 -1.39
CA MET A 58 -0.61 -8.89 -0.33
C MET A 58 -1.05 -7.95 0.80
N ILE A 59 -1.64 -6.80 0.48
CA ILE A 59 -2.17 -5.87 1.50
C ILE A 59 -3.31 -6.50 2.30
N THR A 60 -4.19 -7.24 1.64
CA THR A 60 -5.32 -7.91 2.31
C THR A 60 -4.82 -8.92 3.35
N VAL A 61 -3.76 -9.67 3.02
CA VAL A 61 -3.12 -10.61 3.95
C VAL A 61 -2.54 -9.87 5.16
N VAL A 62 -1.83 -8.76 4.95
CA VAL A 62 -1.27 -7.96 6.05
C VAL A 62 -2.37 -7.46 6.98
N VAL A 63 -3.46 -6.91 6.42
CA VAL A 63 -4.60 -6.41 7.21
C VAL A 63 -5.25 -7.54 8.02
N ALA A 64 -5.40 -8.73 7.44
CA ALA A 64 -5.95 -9.89 8.12
C ALA A 64 -5.07 -10.38 9.30
N LEU A 65 -3.75 -10.18 9.24
CA LEU A 65 -2.80 -10.59 10.28
C LEU A 65 -2.73 -9.63 11.47
N ILE A 66 -3.13 -8.36 11.32
CA ILE A 66 -3.09 -7.35 12.40
C ILE A 66 -3.72 -7.84 13.72
N PRO A 67 -4.98 -8.31 13.76
CA PRO A 67 -5.60 -8.75 15.02
C PRO A 67 -4.90 -9.96 15.64
N VAL A 68 -4.39 -10.88 14.82
CA VAL A 68 -3.67 -12.08 15.28
C VAL A 68 -2.34 -11.70 15.93
N VAL A 69 -1.60 -10.78 15.31
CA VAL A 69 -0.32 -10.29 15.84
C VAL A 69 -0.53 -9.56 17.17
N LEU A 70 -1.55 -8.71 17.27
CA LEU A 70 -1.87 -8.00 18.51
C LEU A 70 -2.24 -8.98 19.64
N PHE A 71 -3.05 -9.99 19.34
CA PHE A 71 -3.38 -11.03 20.30
C PHE A 71 -2.14 -11.85 20.72
N ALA A 72 -1.26 -12.19 19.78
CA ALA A 72 -0.03 -12.91 20.07
C ALA A 72 0.88 -12.12 21.02
N ILE A 73 1.09 -10.83 20.78
CA ILE A 73 1.88 -9.95 21.66
C ILE A 73 1.30 -9.93 23.07
N TYR A 74 -0.01 -9.74 23.21
CA TYR A 74 -0.68 -9.74 24.51
C TYR A 74 -0.57 -11.10 25.23
N ASN A 75 -0.84 -12.18 24.52
CA ASN A 75 -0.84 -13.54 25.09
C ASN A 75 0.57 -13.95 25.52
N THR A 76 1.59 -13.69 24.71
CA THR A 76 2.99 -13.96 25.07
C THR A 76 3.42 -13.15 26.29
N GLY A 77 3.06 -11.87 26.36
CA GLY A 77 3.35 -11.04 27.55
C GLY A 77 2.63 -11.54 28.81
N TYR A 78 1.37 -11.96 28.68
CA TYR A 78 0.60 -12.53 29.79
C TYR A 78 1.19 -13.85 30.29
N GLN A 79 1.61 -14.75 29.39
CA GLN A 79 2.28 -16.00 29.75
C GLN A 79 3.63 -15.74 30.44
N ALA A 80 4.41 -14.78 29.97
CA ALA A 80 5.68 -14.39 30.59
C ALA A 80 5.48 -13.86 32.02
N ASN A 81 4.46 -13.02 32.25
CA ASN A 81 4.18 -12.47 33.58
C ASN A 81 3.63 -13.52 34.57
N LYS A 82 2.93 -14.55 34.07
CA LYS A 82 2.43 -15.67 34.91
C LYS A 82 3.51 -16.65 35.35
N ALA A 83 4.63 -16.69 34.63
CA ALA A 83 5.73 -17.61 34.91
C ALA A 83 6.72 -17.05 35.96
N LEU A 84 6.64 -15.75 36.26
CA LEU A 84 7.30 -15.08 37.37
C LEU A 84 6.50 -15.26 38.67
#